data_AF-A0A1T3CHH9-F1
#
_entry.id   AF-A0A1T3CHH9-F1
#
_cell.length_a   1.000
_cell.length_b   1.000
_cell.length_c   1.000
_cell.angle_alpha   90.00
_cell.angle_beta   90.00
_cell.angle_gamma   90.00
#
_symmetry.space_group_name_H-M   'P 1'
#
loop_
_entity.id
_entity.type
_entity.pdbx_description
1 polymer ?
#
loop_
_entity_poly.entity_id
_entity_poly.type
_entity_poly.pdbx_seq_one_letter_code
_entity_poly.pdbx_strand_id
1 'polypeptide(L)'
;MVGDSSSGSLTASEPQQWQDPSKKETLESEVFEKANENEAANNSSTRSGLFRRLSSARKRKLETDSAPVIIPVTDLEKGIVGWDSQHDPDMPLNFSRSRKWFITILLSAITFMTPFASSILAPSLAALEKDYGVDDVTLGSMPVSIFLLGYAIGPLFLSPLSEIYGRNVVLIAACAWFCIWLVGCALAPTLNTLIFFRFMSGVGGSGCQTIGGGIIGDMFPITERGKAMTIWMLGPVVGPTVAPVIGGFVSETIGWRWVNWLSFIPAAIVVVAMIFLNRETNHRVLIERKTKRLQKELSQPELRSCYTDPDAPVLSKRQILTLGLIRPLKMLFRSPNIFGLSLYIAFAYGCLYLLYNTIPTTFEGSYGWTLGITGLVYLTLLVGYGIGLLSFALLSDSTVIRMTAANDGVYEPEMRLPDCIWFALILPTTFFWYGWSADKAVHWIVPIIGIAPFGIGIVGVLLPIQTYIVDAYPQYAASGLAGFAVLRNTIAAFLPLAGPQLYKSLGVGWGNSLLGFIAIVLIPIPVLIYKYGKWMRQRFPIEL
;
A
#
# COMPACT_ATOMS: atom_id res chain seq x y z
N MET A 1 22.59 25.59 71.97
CA MET A 1 23.41 25.88 70.80
C MET A 1 22.68 25.32 69.59
N VAL A 2 22.13 26.23 68.75
CA VAL A 2 21.74 26.12 67.33
C VAL A 2 21.04 24.81 66.89
N GLY A 3 19.78 24.72 66.46
CA GLY A 3 18.74 25.68 66.10
C GLY A 3 17.81 25.03 65.05
N ASP A 4 16.53 24.83 65.40
CA ASP A 4 15.27 24.90 64.62
C ASP A 4 15.18 24.34 63.18
N SER A 5 14.07 23.74 62.68
CA SER A 5 12.70 23.54 63.18
C SER A 5 11.87 22.74 62.13
N SER A 6 10.80 22.08 62.61
CA SER A 6 9.46 21.84 61.97
C SER A 6 9.36 20.91 60.73
N SER A 7 8.37 20.02 60.55
CA SER A 7 7.07 19.73 61.21
C SER A 7 6.46 18.47 60.54
N GLY A 8 5.95 17.47 61.28
CA GLY A 8 4.50 17.18 61.49
C GLY A 8 3.96 16.07 60.54
N SER A 9 3.71 14.83 61.02
CA SER A 9 2.42 14.23 61.48
C SER A 9 1.56 13.65 60.31
N LEU A 10 0.79 12.54 60.35
CA LEU A 10 0.33 11.49 61.26
C LEU A 10 -0.36 10.40 60.38
N THR A 11 -0.39 9.11 60.75
CA THR A 11 -1.52 8.18 60.45
C THR A 11 -1.41 6.91 61.30
N ALA A 12 -2.56 6.42 61.78
CA ALA A 12 -2.69 5.46 62.87
C ALA A 12 -3.28 4.10 62.43
N SER A 13 -2.69 3.05 63.01
CA SER A 13 -3.16 1.71 63.46
C SER A 13 -4.40 1.01 62.87
N GLU A 14 -4.18 -0.27 62.51
CA GLU A 14 -5.12 -1.38 62.27
C GLU A 14 -5.94 -1.82 63.51
N PRO A 15 -6.90 -2.75 63.32
CA PRO A 15 -6.73 -4.07 63.97
C PRO A 15 -7.08 -5.31 63.11
N GLN A 16 -6.36 -6.41 63.39
CA GLN A 16 -6.51 -7.78 62.87
C GLN A 16 -7.77 -8.49 63.39
N GLN A 17 -8.38 -9.39 62.59
CA GLN A 17 -9.05 -10.61 63.07
C GLN A 17 -9.36 -11.65 61.95
N TRP A 18 -8.80 -12.88 62.11
CA TRP A 18 -9.16 -14.23 61.54
C TRP A 18 -9.09 -14.43 60.00
N GLN A 19 -8.31 -15.30 59.35
CA GLN A 19 -7.77 -16.67 59.58
C GLN A 19 -8.82 -17.78 59.85
N ASP A 20 -9.39 -18.34 58.78
CA ASP A 20 -9.91 -19.74 58.70
C ASP A 20 -10.01 -20.18 57.21
N PRO A 21 -9.24 -21.19 56.73
CA PRO A 21 -9.29 -21.66 55.34
C PRO A 21 -10.56 -22.43 54.98
N SER A 22 -11.29 -22.99 55.95
CA SER A 22 -12.42 -23.91 55.71
C SER A 22 -13.70 -23.20 55.22
N LYS A 23 -13.85 -21.91 55.52
CA LYS A 23 -14.97 -21.07 55.05
C LYS A 23 -14.79 -20.53 53.63
N LYS A 24 -13.57 -20.56 53.09
CA LYS A 24 -13.28 -20.07 51.73
C LYS A 24 -13.74 -21.09 50.67
N GLU A 25 -13.54 -22.38 50.92
CA GLU A 25 -13.96 -23.44 50.01
C GLU A 25 -15.49 -23.58 49.92
N THR A 26 -16.21 -23.36 51.04
CA THR A 26 -17.69 -23.42 51.05
C THR A 26 -18.34 -22.23 50.36
N LEU A 27 -17.72 -21.04 50.42
CA LEU A 27 -18.15 -19.85 49.69
C LEU A 27 -17.82 -19.94 48.19
N GLU A 28 -16.68 -20.53 47.82
CA GLU A 28 -16.33 -20.75 46.41
C GLU A 28 -17.20 -21.84 45.75
N SER A 29 -17.63 -22.86 46.49
CA SER A 29 -18.55 -23.89 45.98
C SER A 29 -19.99 -23.35 45.79
N GLU A 30 -20.52 -22.56 46.74
CA GLU A 30 -21.87 -21.96 46.60
C GLU A 30 -21.93 -20.89 45.49
N VAL A 31 -20.82 -20.18 45.23
CA VAL A 31 -20.72 -19.20 44.14
C VAL A 31 -20.60 -19.89 42.78
N PHE A 32 -19.91 -21.04 42.69
CA PHE A 32 -19.83 -21.83 41.45
C PHE A 32 -21.16 -22.51 41.11
N GLU A 33 -21.92 -22.97 42.11
CA GLU A 33 -23.21 -23.63 41.90
C GLU A 33 -24.31 -22.63 41.47
N LYS A 34 -24.34 -21.42 42.07
CA LYS A 34 -25.23 -20.33 41.64
C LYS A 34 -24.84 -19.67 40.31
N ALA A 35 -23.57 -19.78 39.90
CA ALA A 35 -23.13 -19.34 38.57
C ALA A 35 -23.56 -20.32 37.47
N ASN A 36 -23.55 -21.63 37.77
CA ASN A 36 -23.97 -22.67 36.82
C ASN A 36 -25.49 -22.77 36.63
N GLU A 37 -26.31 -22.44 37.64
CA GLU A 37 -27.78 -22.42 37.47
C GLU A 37 -28.27 -21.24 36.62
N ASN A 38 -27.53 -20.13 36.56
CA ASN A 38 -27.88 -18.96 35.75
C ASN A 38 -27.30 -18.96 34.32
N GLU A 39 -26.38 -19.88 33.99
CA GLU A 39 -25.77 -19.98 32.66
C GLU A 39 -26.53 -20.88 31.67
N ALA A 40 -27.63 -21.53 32.11
CA ALA A 40 -28.45 -22.40 31.25
C ALA A 40 -29.53 -21.67 30.43
N ALA A 41 -29.70 -20.35 30.56
CA ALA A 41 -30.79 -19.64 29.89
C ALA A 41 -30.44 -18.21 29.44
N ASN A 42 -29.47 -18.05 28.52
CA ASN A 42 -29.52 -17.06 27.42
C ASN A 42 -28.21 -17.03 26.63
N ASN A 43 -28.19 -17.73 25.50
CA ASN A 43 -26.98 -17.96 24.72
C ASN A 43 -26.82 -16.98 23.54
N SER A 44 -25.56 -16.64 23.26
CA SER A 44 -24.97 -16.12 22.00
C SER A 44 -24.98 -14.62 21.65
N SER A 45 -26.00 -13.79 21.93
CA SER A 45 -26.01 -12.40 21.44
C SER A 45 -25.24 -11.40 22.33
N THR A 46 -25.23 -11.62 23.65
CA THR A 46 -24.66 -10.67 24.63
C THR A 46 -23.14 -10.76 24.73
N ARG A 47 -22.54 -11.94 24.55
CA ARG A 47 -21.07 -12.13 24.57
C ARG A 47 -20.39 -11.37 23.43
N SER A 48 -20.95 -11.37 22.22
CA SER A 48 -20.42 -10.61 21.08
C SER A 48 -20.43 -9.09 21.34
N GLY A 49 -21.51 -8.57 21.90
CA GLY A 49 -21.63 -7.15 22.28
C GLY A 49 -20.65 -6.73 23.39
N LEU A 50 -20.45 -7.59 24.38
CA LEU A 50 -19.51 -7.35 25.49
C LEU A 50 -18.06 -7.39 25.01
N PHE A 51 -17.69 -8.39 24.17
CA PHE A 51 -16.36 -8.47 23.57
C PHE A 51 -16.07 -7.27 22.66
N ARG A 52 -17.06 -6.78 21.90
CA ARG A 52 -16.91 -5.60 21.05
C ARG A 52 -16.77 -4.31 21.86
N ARG A 53 -17.47 -4.19 22.99
CA ARG A 53 -17.34 -3.05 23.92
C ARG A 53 -16.01 -3.09 24.67
N LEU A 54 -15.59 -4.25 25.18
CA LEU A 54 -14.31 -4.44 25.85
C LEU A 54 -13.13 -4.25 24.88
N SER A 55 -13.24 -4.71 23.63
CA SER A 55 -12.20 -4.46 22.61
C SER A 55 -12.14 -2.97 22.25
N SER A 56 -13.27 -2.27 22.16
CA SER A 56 -13.31 -0.83 21.89
C SER A 56 -12.77 0.01 23.05
N ALA A 57 -13.07 -0.36 24.31
CA ALA A 57 -12.58 0.32 25.50
C ALA A 57 -11.08 0.06 25.72
N ARG A 58 -10.62 -1.18 25.46
CA ARG A 58 -9.20 -1.56 25.54
C ARG A 58 -8.37 -0.94 24.41
N LYS A 59 -8.92 -0.85 23.20
CA LYS A 59 -8.33 -0.09 22.08
C LYS A 59 -8.18 1.38 22.43
N ARG A 60 -9.23 2.00 23.01
CA ARG A 60 -9.19 3.40 23.44
C ARG A 60 -8.16 3.65 24.54
N LYS A 61 -7.98 2.69 25.47
CA LYS A 61 -6.97 2.74 26.54
C LYS A 61 -5.53 2.55 26.02
N LEU A 62 -5.31 1.66 25.06
CA LEU A 62 -4.00 1.47 24.39
C LEU A 62 -3.63 2.64 23.46
N GLU A 63 -4.61 3.28 22.81
CA GLU A 63 -4.40 4.53 22.06
C GLU A 63 -3.98 5.69 22.99
N THR A 64 -4.33 5.63 24.29
CA THR A 64 -3.89 6.61 25.30
C THR A 64 -2.52 6.28 25.91
N ASP A 65 -2.09 5.01 25.89
CA ASP A 65 -0.84 4.53 26.53
C ASP A 65 0.37 4.47 25.60
N SER A 66 0.20 4.56 24.26
CA SER A 66 1.35 4.75 23.37
C SER A 66 1.93 6.14 23.59
N ALA A 67 3.16 6.22 24.12
CA ALA A 67 3.85 7.46 24.43
C ALA A 67 3.75 8.46 23.26
N PRO A 68 3.35 9.72 23.51
CA PRO A 68 3.21 10.72 22.44
C PRO A 68 4.56 10.88 21.74
N VAL A 69 4.55 10.85 20.40
CA VAL A 69 5.75 11.13 19.60
C VAL A 69 6.20 12.54 19.93
N ILE A 70 7.33 12.68 20.62
CA ILE A 70 7.88 13.99 20.99
C ILE A 70 8.43 14.64 19.72
N ILE A 71 7.83 15.76 19.34
CA ILE A 71 8.21 16.53 18.16
C ILE A 71 9.34 17.49 18.55
N PRO A 72 10.42 17.62 17.75
CA PRO A 72 11.52 18.54 18.07
C PRO A 72 11.06 20.00 17.95
N VAL A 73 11.02 20.69 19.09
CA VAL A 73 10.64 22.11 19.17
C VAL A 73 11.85 23.00 18.84
N THR A 74 11.58 24.20 18.35
CA THR A 74 12.60 25.23 18.07
C THR A 74 13.36 25.59 19.35
N ASP A 75 14.68 25.55 19.27
CA ASP A 75 15.61 25.96 20.32
C ASP A 75 16.63 26.93 19.71
N LEU A 76 16.30 28.22 19.74
CA LEU A 76 17.13 29.29 19.16
C LEU A 76 18.44 29.48 19.93
N GLU A 77 18.50 29.11 21.22
CA GLU A 77 19.73 29.22 22.02
C GLU A 77 20.81 28.27 21.51
N LYS A 78 20.40 27.09 21.01
CA LYS A 78 21.29 26.13 20.33
C LYS A 78 21.42 26.34 18.83
N GLY A 79 20.77 27.38 18.28
CA GLY A 79 20.72 27.64 16.84
C GLY A 79 19.92 26.57 16.06
N ILE A 80 19.03 25.83 16.71
CA ILE A 80 18.25 24.73 16.10
C ILE A 80 16.82 25.17 15.85
N VAL A 81 16.42 25.18 14.58
CA VAL A 81 15.06 25.49 14.13
C VAL A 81 14.23 24.21 14.05
N GLY A 82 13.10 24.21 14.75
CA GLY A 82 12.14 23.10 14.81
C GLY A 82 10.70 23.58 14.70
N TRP A 83 9.79 22.84 15.31
CA TRP A 83 8.37 23.19 15.39
C TRP A 83 8.13 24.24 16.48
N ASP A 84 7.05 25.01 16.40
CA ASP A 84 6.76 26.06 17.40
C ASP A 84 6.18 25.47 18.70
N SER A 85 5.48 24.34 18.60
CA SER A 85 4.98 23.59 19.75
C SER A 85 4.72 22.14 19.36
N GLN A 86 4.39 21.30 20.35
CA GLN A 86 3.90 19.94 20.11
C GLN A 86 2.57 19.91 19.34
N HIS A 87 1.84 21.02 19.27
CA HIS A 87 0.53 21.12 18.61
C HIS A 87 0.56 22.09 17.43
N ASP A 88 1.75 22.30 16.85
CA ASP A 88 1.95 23.19 15.71
C ASP A 88 1.03 22.78 14.54
N PRO A 89 0.15 23.69 14.04
CA PRO A 89 -0.80 23.38 12.97
C PRO A 89 -0.14 23.13 11.61
N ASP A 90 1.12 23.57 11.42
CA ASP A 90 1.87 23.30 10.20
C ASP A 90 2.49 21.89 10.21
N MET A 91 2.49 21.20 11.36
CA MET A 91 2.93 19.83 11.42
C MET A 91 1.90 18.88 10.77
N PRO A 92 2.31 18.02 9.82
CA PRO A 92 1.41 17.07 9.14
C PRO A 92 0.64 16.12 10.09
N LEU A 93 1.27 15.73 11.21
CA LEU A 93 0.64 14.91 12.24
C LEU A 93 -0.49 15.63 12.97
N ASN A 94 -0.47 16.97 13.03
CA ASN A 94 -1.44 17.80 13.74
C ASN A 94 -2.54 18.37 12.81
N PHE A 95 -2.54 18.00 11.53
CA PHE A 95 -3.60 18.41 10.61
C PHE A 95 -4.99 17.98 11.11
N SER A 96 -6.00 18.81 10.85
CA SER A 96 -7.38 18.47 11.21
C SER A 96 -7.82 17.16 10.52
N ARG A 97 -8.61 16.33 11.22
CA ARG A 97 -9.04 15.02 10.72
C ARG A 97 -9.69 15.12 9.33
N SER A 98 -10.58 16.10 9.14
CA SER A 98 -11.24 16.32 7.84
C SER A 98 -10.23 16.59 6.73
N ARG A 99 -9.16 17.34 7.00
CA ARG A 99 -8.10 17.62 6.03
C ARG A 99 -7.28 16.38 5.71
N LYS A 100 -6.89 15.59 6.73
CA LYS A 100 -6.15 14.34 6.50
C LYS A 100 -6.91 13.37 5.59
N TRP A 101 -8.20 13.18 5.88
CA TRP A 101 -9.07 12.33 5.05
C TRP A 101 -9.31 12.91 3.66
N PHE A 102 -9.48 14.21 3.55
CA PHE A 102 -9.64 14.88 2.26
C PHE A 102 -8.41 14.69 1.35
N ILE A 103 -7.20 14.91 1.87
CA ILE A 103 -5.95 14.65 1.14
C ILE A 103 -5.84 13.17 0.75
N THR A 104 -6.21 12.27 1.66
CA THR A 104 -6.19 10.82 1.41
C THR A 104 -7.15 10.42 0.29
N ILE A 105 -8.35 11.00 0.23
CA ILE A 105 -9.34 10.73 -0.82
C ILE A 105 -8.86 11.27 -2.17
N LEU A 106 -8.34 12.50 -2.22
CA LEU A 106 -7.77 13.05 -3.45
C LEU A 106 -6.59 12.21 -3.95
N LEU A 107 -5.70 11.81 -3.04
CA LEU A 107 -4.60 10.91 -3.34
C LEU A 107 -5.12 9.57 -3.87
N SER A 108 -6.13 8.97 -3.22
CA SER A 108 -6.78 7.75 -3.69
C SER A 108 -7.34 7.91 -5.10
N ALA A 109 -8.02 9.03 -5.39
CA ALA A 109 -8.61 9.30 -6.69
C ALA A 109 -7.57 9.42 -7.81
N ILE A 110 -6.44 10.10 -7.58
CA ILE A 110 -5.39 10.14 -8.61
C ILE A 110 -4.69 8.78 -8.75
N THR A 111 -4.47 8.07 -7.64
CA THR A 111 -3.89 6.71 -7.67
C THR A 111 -4.86 5.64 -8.19
N PHE A 112 -6.14 5.96 -8.36
CA PHE A 112 -7.10 5.17 -9.12
C PHE A 112 -6.91 5.40 -10.62
N MET A 113 -6.78 6.67 -11.04
CA MET A 113 -6.70 7.03 -12.44
C MET A 113 -5.44 6.51 -13.14
N THR A 114 -4.31 6.47 -12.44
CA THR A 114 -3.05 6.08 -13.08
C THR A 114 -2.99 4.59 -13.44
N PRO A 115 -3.40 3.61 -12.61
CA PRO A 115 -3.43 2.21 -13.01
C PRO A 115 -4.69 1.89 -13.82
N PHE A 116 -5.78 2.65 -13.66
CA PHE A 116 -6.92 2.60 -14.58
C PHE A 116 -6.46 2.83 -16.03
N ALA A 117 -5.69 3.89 -16.28
CA ALA A 117 -5.14 4.17 -17.61
C ALA A 117 -4.18 3.09 -18.15
N SER A 118 -3.57 2.29 -17.27
CA SER A 118 -2.70 1.17 -17.67
C SER A 118 -3.48 0.02 -18.31
N SER A 119 -4.64 -0.31 -17.74
CA SER A 119 -5.37 -1.55 -18.04
C SER A 119 -6.54 -1.32 -18.98
N ILE A 120 -6.99 -0.08 -19.14
CA ILE A 120 -8.17 0.25 -19.96
C ILE A 120 -7.96 -0.06 -21.45
N LEU A 121 -6.71 -0.11 -21.92
CA LEU A 121 -6.36 -0.44 -23.30
C LEU A 121 -6.36 -1.95 -23.57
N ALA A 122 -6.26 -2.80 -22.54
CA ALA A 122 -6.08 -4.24 -22.73
C ALA A 122 -7.19 -4.91 -23.59
N PRO A 123 -8.48 -4.59 -23.42
CA PRO A 123 -9.54 -5.11 -24.28
C PRO A 123 -9.47 -4.60 -25.73
N SER A 124 -8.83 -3.45 -25.95
CA SER A 124 -8.76 -2.77 -27.25
C SER A 124 -7.59 -3.24 -28.12
N LEU A 125 -6.75 -4.17 -27.66
CA LEU A 125 -5.53 -4.58 -28.35
C LEU A 125 -5.82 -5.07 -29.79
N ALA A 126 -6.82 -5.93 -29.97
CA ALA A 126 -7.19 -6.44 -31.31
C ALA A 126 -7.68 -5.32 -32.25
N ALA A 127 -8.42 -4.33 -31.73
CA ALA A 127 -8.87 -3.19 -32.52
C ALA A 127 -7.70 -2.26 -32.91
N LEU A 128 -6.75 -2.08 -32.00
CA LEU A 128 -5.53 -1.31 -32.21
C LEU A 128 -4.60 -1.98 -33.23
N GLU A 129 -4.41 -3.30 -33.15
CA GLU A 129 -3.62 -4.09 -34.12
C GLU A 129 -4.20 -3.96 -35.53
N LYS A 130 -5.53 -4.03 -35.65
CA LYS A 130 -6.24 -3.84 -36.93
C LYS A 130 -6.10 -2.42 -37.49
N ASP A 131 -6.20 -1.40 -36.64
CA ASP A 131 -6.09 0.02 -37.06
C ASP A 131 -4.67 0.37 -37.54
N TYR A 132 -3.65 -0.18 -36.90
CA TYR A 132 -2.25 0.04 -37.29
C TYR A 132 -1.70 -0.97 -38.30
N GLY A 133 -2.44 -2.02 -38.65
CA GLY A 133 -2.02 -3.06 -39.60
C GLY A 133 -0.82 -3.87 -39.11
N VAL A 134 -0.83 -4.29 -37.85
CA VAL A 134 0.28 -5.01 -37.21
C VAL A 134 -0.14 -6.45 -36.91
N ASP A 135 0.53 -7.41 -37.56
CA ASP A 135 0.26 -8.85 -37.40
C ASP A 135 1.08 -9.52 -36.28
N ASP A 136 2.06 -8.80 -35.70
CA ASP A 136 2.89 -9.32 -34.60
C ASP A 136 2.22 -9.09 -33.23
N VAL A 137 1.74 -10.19 -32.63
CA VAL A 137 1.12 -10.24 -31.29
C VAL A 137 2.02 -9.63 -30.20
N THR A 138 3.34 -9.77 -30.34
CA THR A 138 4.30 -9.21 -29.38
C THR A 138 4.31 -7.69 -29.46
N LEU A 139 4.29 -7.17 -30.68
CA LEU A 139 4.37 -5.74 -30.96
C LEU A 139 3.01 -5.06 -30.66
N GLY A 140 1.90 -5.75 -30.92
CA GLY A 140 0.54 -5.31 -30.59
C GLY A 140 0.26 -5.20 -29.10
N SER A 141 0.78 -6.13 -28.27
CA SER A 141 0.63 -6.10 -26.79
C SER A 141 1.61 -5.14 -26.08
N MET A 142 2.67 -4.69 -26.76
CA MET A 142 3.71 -3.82 -26.21
C MET A 142 3.21 -2.52 -25.56
N PRO A 143 2.17 -1.81 -26.07
CA PRO A 143 1.63 -0.62 -25.42
C PRO A 143 1.15 -0.84 -23.97
N VAL A 144 0.64 -2.03 -23.64
CA VAL A 144 0.22 -2.35 -22.26
C VAL A 144 1.43 -2.61 -21.38
N SER A 145 2.38 -3.44 -21.85
CA SER A 145 3.59 -3.79 -21.10
C SER A 145 4.54 -2.60 -20.88
N ILE A 146 4.73 -1.74 -21.88
CA ILE A 146 5.65 -0.61 -21.80
C ILE A 146 5.20 0.45 -20.78
N PHE A 147 3.88 0.57 -20.56
CA PHE A 147 3.34 1.44 -19.52
C PHE A 147 3.79 0.97 -18.12
N LEU A 148 3.79 -0.34 -17.89
CA LEU A 148 4.29 -0.94 -16.65
C LEU A 148 5.80 -0.78 -16.50
N LEU A 149 6.56 -0.84 -17.60
CA LEU A 149 7.99 -0.52 -17.56
C LEU A 149 8.23 0.94 -17.17
N GLY A 150 7.42 1.88 -17.68
CA GLY A 150 7.40 3.26 -17.20
C GLY A 150 7.13 3.35 -15.69
N TYR A 151 6.23 2.50 -15.19
CA TYR A 151 5.93 2.35 -13.75
C TYR A 151 7.07 1.75 -12.91
N ALA A 152 7.97 0.99 -13.52
CA ALA A 152 9.17 0.50 -12.86
C ALA A 152 10.25 1.60 -12.78
N ILE A 153 10.41 2.37 -13.86
CA ILE A 153 11.49 3.36 -13.98
C ILE A 153 11.14 4.67 -13.29
N GLY A 154 9.89 5.15 -13.41
CA GLY A 154 9.47 6.44 -12.89
C GLY A 154 9.73 6.66 -11.38
N PRO A 155 9.44 5.68 -10.50
CA PRO A 155 9.67 5.85 -9.07
C PRO A 155 11.13 6.05 -8.70
N LEU A 156 12.08 5.55 -9.50
CA LEU A 156 13.52 5.73 -9.26
C LEU A 156 13.91 7.21 -9.29
N PHE A 157 13.21 8.04 -10.07
CA PHE A 157 13.42 9.48 -10.14
C PHE A 157 12.48 10.23 -9.22
N LEU A 158 11.18 9.92 -9.30
CA LEU A 158 10.13 10.71 -8.65
C LEU A 158 10.13 10.59 -7.13
N SER A 159 10.43 9.39 -6.59
CA SER A 159 10.44 9.19 -5.15
C SER A 159 11.54 10.01 -4.45
N PRO A 160 12.83 9.90 -4.84
CA PRO A 160 13.89 10.72 -4.23
C PRO A 160 13.67 12.21 -4.42
N LEU A 161 13.22 12.63 -5.61
CA LEU A 161 12.88 14.04 -5.87
C LEU A 161 11.82 14.55 -4.87
N SER A 162 10.84 13.72 -4.50
CA SER A 162 9.80 14.07 -3.52
C SER A 162 10.33 14.24 -2.09
N GLU A 163 11.42 13.54 -1.73
CA GLU A 163 12.07 13.68 -0.44
C GLU A 163 12.87 14.99 -0.34
N ILE A 164 13.43 15.47 -1.47
CA ILE A 164 14.29 16.66 -1.54
C ILE A 164 13.50 17.94 -1.77
N TYR A 165 12.63 17.95 -2.79
CA TYR A 165 11.94 19.16 -3.24
C TYR A 165 10.56 19.34 -2.57
N GLY A 166 10.05 18.29 -1.94
CA GLY A 166 8.73 18.25 -1.31
C GLY A 166 7.79 17.27 -2.02
N ARG A 167 6.91 16.63 -1.25
CA ARG A 167 6.01 15.58 -1.74
C ARG A 167 4.93 16.16 -2.64
N ASN A 168 4.38 17.31 -2.28
CA ASN A 168 3.25 17.88 -3.01
C ASN A 168 3.65 18.36 -4.41
N VAL A 169 4.75 19.10 -4.50
CA VAL A 169 5.22 19.68 -5.77
C VAL A 169 5.57 18.59 -6.78
N VAL A 170 6.31 17.57 -6.33
CA VAL A 170 6.73 16.47 -7.21
C VAL A 170 5.55 15.59 -7.61
N LEU A 171 4.60 15.35 -6.70
CA LEU A 171 3.38 14.62 -7.02
C LEU A 171 2.54 15.33 -8.09
N ILE A 172 2.29 16.63 -7.93
CA ILE A 172 1.54 17.43 -8.91
C ILE A 172 2.25 17.43 -10.27
N ALA A 173 3.57 17.64 -10.28
CA ALA A 173 4.35 17.63 -11.51
C ALA A 173 4.29 16.27 -12.23
N ALA A 174 4.39 15.18 -11.48
CA ALA A 174 4.27 13.82 -12.02
C ALA A 174 2.89 13.53 -12.60
N CYS A 175 1.82 13.98 -11.93
CA CYS A 175 0.46 13.79 -12.42
C CYS A 175 0.15 14.70 -13.62
N ALA A 176 0.68 15.92 -13.66
CA ALA A 176 0.58 16.79 -14.84
C ALA A 176 1.30 16.18 -16.05
N TRP A 177 2.51 15.63 -15.84
CA TRP A 177 3.25 14.88 -16.85
C TRP A 177 2.41 13.71 -17.39
N PHE A 178 1.84 12.90 -16.50
CA PHE A 178 0.93 11.82 -16.87
C PHE A 178 -0.22 12.28 -17.77
N CYS A 179 -0.92 13.36 -17.40
CA CYS A 179 -2.03 13.90 -18.18
C CYS A 179 -1.61 14.37 -19.59
N ILE A 180 -0.47 15.05 -19.72
CA ILE A 180 0.05 15.51 -21.02
C ILE A 180 0.28 14.33 -21.97
N TRP A 181 0.91 13.26 -21.48
CA TRP A 181 1.19 12.09 -22.30
C TRP A 181 -0.03 11.22 -22.57
N LEU A 182 -1.09 11.28 -21.75
CA LEU A 182 -2.38 10.67 -22.09
C LEU A 182 -3.04 11.33 -23.31
N VAL A 183 -2.95 12.65 -23.42
CA VAL A 183 -3.40 13.38 -24.64
C VAL A 183 -2.59 12.91 -25.84
N GLY A 184 -1.27 12.77 -25.68
CA GLY A 184 -0.41 12.17 -26.69
C GLY A 184 -0.89 10.78 -27.12
N CYS A 185 -1.20 9.89 -26.18
CA CYS A 185 -1.70 8.54 -26.47
C CYS A 185 -3.00 8.55 -27.27
N ALA A 186 -3.91 9.49 -26.99
CA ALA A 186 -5.17 9.61 -27.71
C ALA A 186 -4.96 10.03 -29.19
N LEU A 187 -3.97 10.90 -29.42
CA LEU A 187 -3.65 11.49 -30.72
C LEU A 187 -2.51 10.75 -31.46
N ALA A 188 -2.08 9.59 -30.98
CA ALA A 188 -0.91 8.89 -31.54
C ALA A 188 -1.16 8.43 -32.99
N PRO A 189 -0.32 8.85 -33.96
CA PRO A 189 -0.50 8.50 -35.37
C PRO A 189 0.06 7.12 -35.75
N THR A 190 1.00 6.59 -34.97
CA THR A 190 1.64 5.29 -35.21
C THR A 190 1.76 4.48 -33.92
N LEU A 191 1.92 3.16 -34.04
CA LEU A 191 2.11 2.27 -32.91
C LEU A 191 3.38 2.62 -32.11
N ASN A 192 4.50 2.93 -32.78
CA ASN A 192 5.76 3.30 -32.10
C ASN A 192 5.59 4.60 -31.30
N THR A 193 4.87 5.57 -31.85
CA THR A 193 4.55 6.81 -31.14
C THR A 193 3.65 6.53 -29.93
N LEU A 194 2.67 5.63 -30.07
CA LEU A 194 1.81 5.20 -28.96
C LEU A 194 2.61 4.51 -27.85
N ILE A 195 3.54 3.61 -28.20
CA ILE A 195 4.44 2.92 -27.26
C ILE A 195 5.26 3.94 -26.47
N PHE A 196 5.85 4.93 -27.16
CA PHE A 196 6.61 5.99 -26.51
C PHE A 196 5.76 6.84 -25.56
N PHE A 197 4.56 7.27 -25.98
CA PHE A 197 3.66 8.04 -25.12
C PHE A 197 3.12 7.21 -23.94
N ARG A 198 2.87 5.92 -24.13
CA ARG A 198 2.52 4.96 -23.07
C ARG A 198 3.64 4.81 -22.05
N PHE A 199 4.90 4.73 -22.50
CA PHE A 199 6.05 4.72 -21.60
C PHE A 199 6.11 6.00 -20.77
N MET A 200 6.02 7.16 -21.42
CA MET A 200 6.11 8.45 -20.73
C MET A 200 4.95 8.73 -19.77
N SER A 201 3.73 8.32 -20.12
CA SER A 201 2.59 8.37 -19.20
C SER A 201 2.80 7.43 -18.01
N GLY A 202 3.32 6.22 -18.24
CA GLY A 202 3.70 5.30 -17.15
C GLY A 202 4.70 5.91 -16.17
N VAL A 203 5.74 6.59 -16.67
CA VAL A 203 6.75 7.28 -15.84
C VAL A 203 6.09 8.29 -14.89
N GLY A 204 5.23 9.18 -15.38
CA GLY A 204 4.52 10.15 -14.53
C GLY A 204 3.50 9.51 -13.59
N GLY A 205 2.73 8.54 -14.09
CA GLY A 205 1.67 7.86 -13.35
C GLY A 205 2.19 7.09 -12.13
N SER A 206 3.44 6.64 -12.16
CA SER A 206 4.09 5.89 -11.08
C SER A 206 4.33 6.71 -9.80
N GLY A 207 4.47 8.03 -9.92
CA GLY A 207 4.81 8.91 -8.81
C GLY A 207 3.75 8.91 -7.71
N CYS A 208 2.48 8.89 -8.10
CA CYS A 208 1.38 8.92 -7.14
C CYS A 208 1.31 7.67 -6.25
N GLN A 209 1.73 6.50 -6.75
CA GLN A 209 1.74 5.27 -5.97
C GLN A 209 2.88 5.23 -4.95
N THR A 210 4.05 5.77 -5.28
CA THR A 210 5.23 5.71 -4.41
C THR A 210 5.31 6.88 -3.44
N ILE A 211 5.01 8.09 -3.90
CA ILE A 211 4.91 9.29 -3.06
C ILE A 211 3.70 9.17 -2.13
N GLY A 212 2.59 8.58 -2.60
CA GLY A 212 1.36 8.44 -1.84
C GLY A 212 1.53 7.69 -0.51
N GLY A 213 2.25 6.56 -0.51
CA GLY A 213 2.50 5.81 0.73
C GLY A 213 3.30 6.61 1.76
N GLY A 214 4.22 7.45 1.30
CA GLY A 214 4.96 8.33 2.19
C GLY A 214 4.16 9.56 2.66
N ILE A 215 3.22 10.10 1.86
CA ILE A 215 2.27 11.12 2.32
C ILE A 215 1.40 10.58 3.47
N ILE A 216 0.92 9.34 3.36
CA ILE A 216 0.17 8.68 4.44
C ILE A 216 1.06 8.46 5.67
N GLY A 217 2.31 8.04 5.45
CA GLY A 217 3.31 7.89 6.52
C GLY A 217 3.56 9.18 7.31
N ASP A 218 3.57 10.32 6.64
CA ASP A 218 3.80 11.63 7.26
C ASP A 218 2.58 12.18 8.01
N MET A 219 1.35 11.86 7.58
CA MET A 219 0.12 12.41 8.17
C MET A 219 -0.51 11.56 9.28
N PHE A 220 -0.34 10.24 9.24
CA PHE A 220 -1.03 9.31 10.15
C PHE A 220 -0.07 8.61 11.12
N PRO A 221 -0.43 8.56 12.42
CA PRO A 221 0.33 7.79 13.40
C PRO A 221 0.22 6.29 13.12
N ILE A 222 1.16 5.51 13.63
CA ILE A 222 1.30 4.05 13.38
C ILE A 222 -0.01 3.29 13.67
N THR A 223 -0.76 3.71 14.69
CA THR A 223 -2.03 3.11 15.13
C THR A 223 -3.19 3.31 14.14
N GLU A 224 -3.23 4.42 13.42
CA GLU A 224 -4.28 4.72 12.42
C GLU A 224 -3.80 4.50 10.97
N ARG A 225 -2.51 4.29 10.76
CA ARG A 225 -1.86 4.17 9.44
C ARG A 225 -2.41 3.01 8.61
N GLY A 226 -2.75 1.88 9.24
CA GLY A 226 -3.31 0.71 8.54
C GLY A 226 -4.63 1.03 7.82
N LYS A 227 -5.54 1.73 8.50
CA LYS A 227 -6.81 2.20 7.91
C LYS A 227 -6.60 3.21 6.80
N ALA A 228 -5.73 4.19 7.01
CA ALA A 228 -5.44 5.21 6.00
C ALA A 228 -4.83 4.60 4.72
N MET A 229 -3.90 3.64 4.88
CA MET A 229 -3.32 2.88 3.77
C MET A 229 -4.39 2.06 3.03
N THR A 230 -5.33 1.45 3.74
CA THR A 230 -6.43 0.68 3.14
C THR A 230 -7.32 1.55 2.27
N ILE A 231 -7.73 2.72 2.78
CA ILE A 231 -8.59 3.65 2.04
C ILE A 231 -7.88 4.20 0.81
N TRP A 232 -6.61 4.55 0.94
CA TRP A 232 -5.80 4.96 -0.21
C TRP A 232 -5.66 3.84 -1.25
N MET A 233 -5.49 2.59 -0.81
CA MET A 233 -5.30 1.46 -1.71
C MET A 233 -6.55 1.00 -2.46
N LEU A 234 -7.74 1.48 -2.07
CA LEU A 234 -8.94 1.32 -2.90
C LEU A 234 -8.70 1.81 -4.33
N GLY A 235 -8.01 2.95 -4.50
CA GLY A 235 -7.74 3.48 -5.83
C GLY A 235 -6.91 2.54 -6.71
N PRO A 236 -5.66 2.23 -6.34
CA PRO A 236 -4.77 1.37 -7.10
C PRO A 236 -5.29 -0.04 -7.38
N VAL A 237 -6.14 -0.56 -6.50
CA VAL A 237 -6.68 -1.92 -6.60
C VAL A 237 -7.93 -1.95 -7.48
N VAL A 238 -8.85 -0.99 -7.31
CA VAL A 238 -10.11 -0.95 -8.08
C VAL A 238 -9.87 -0.43 -9.50
N GLY A 239 -8.98 0.54 -9.68
CA GLY A 239 -8.64 1.17 -10.96
C GLY A 239 -8.38 0.18 -12.11
N PRO A 240 -7.38 -0.71 -12.01
CA PRO A 240 -7.01 -1.60 -13.11
C PRO A 240 -8.06 -2.70 -13.37
N THR A 241 -9.01 -2.92 -12.47
CA THR A 241 -10.06 -3.95 -12.64
C THR A 241 -11.34 -3.39 -13.24
N VAL A 242 -11.72 -2.16 -12.89
CA VAL A 242 -12.83 -1.45 -13.55
C VAL A 242 -12.44 -1.01 -14.97
N ALA A 243 -11.16 -0.72 -15.19
CA ALA A 243 -10.64 -0.24 -16.45
C ALA A 243 -10.96 -1.15 -17.66
N PRO A 244 -10.66 -2.46 -17.67
CA PRO A 244 -11.01 -3.34 -18.78
C PRO A 244 -12.52 -3.45 -19.04
N VAL A 245 -13.37 -3.34 -18.01
CA VAL A 245 -14.84 -3.33 -18.18
C VAL A 245 -15.25 -2.13 -19.05
N ILE A 246 -14.82 -0.94 -18.64
CA ILE A 246 -15.13 0.30 -19.34
C ILE A 246 -14.44 0.33 -20.72
N GLY A 247 -13.19 -0.12 -20.79
CA GLY A 247 -12.40 -0.20 -22.02
C GLY A 247 -13.06 -1.08 -23.07
N GLY A 248 -13.60 -2.24 -22.69
CA GLY A 248 -14.31 -3.14 -23.59
C GLY A 248 -15.52 -2.47 -24.27
N PHE A 249 -16.44 -1.92 -23.47
CA PHE A 249 -17.64 -1.25 -24.01
C PHE A 249 -17.31 0.00 -24.84
N VAL A 250 -16.35 0.82 -24.41
CA VAL A 250 -15.97 2.05 -25.14
C VAL A 250 -15.27 1.71 -26.46
N SER A 251 -14.42 0.69 -26.45
CA SER A 251 -13.72 0.23 -27.65
C SER A 251 -14.68 -0.35 -28.69
N GLU A 252 -15.73 -1.03 -28.26
CA GLU A 252 -16.75 -1.62 -29.13
C GLU A 252 -17.67 -0.56 -29.76
N THR A 253 -17.94 0.55 -29.05
CA THR A 253 -18.95 1.55 -29.47
C THR A 253 -18.37 2.80 -30.14
N ILE A 254 -17.42 3.49 -29.49
CA ILE A 254 -16.92 4.81 -29.92
C ILE A 254 -15.49 4.69 -30.50
N GLY A 255 -14.76 3.63 -30.13
CA GLY A 255 -13.45 3.28 -30.65
C GLY A 255 -12.31 3.40 -29.63
N TRP A 256 -11.21 2.70 -29.92
CA TRP A 256 -10.10 2.52 -28.97
C TRP A 256 -9.38 3.82 -28.59
N ARG A 257 -9.42 4.87 -29.42
CA ARG A 257 -8.76 6.14 -29.11
C ARG A 257 -9.42 6.87 -27.94
N TRP A 258 -10.74 6.74 -27.79
CA TRP A 258 -11.53 7.37 -26.72
C TRP A 258 -11.24 6.81 -25.33
N VAL A 259 -10.69 5.61 -25.25
CA VAL A 259 -10.19 4.99 -24.02
C VAL A 259 -9.15 5.90 -23.33
N ASN A 260 -8.29 6.57 -24.10
CA ASN A 260 -7.29 7.49 -23.57
C ASN A 260 -7.92 8.82 -23.10
N TRP A 261 -8.90 9.34 -23.84
CA TRP A 261 -9.64 10.54 -23.46
C TRP A 261 -10.42 10.33 -22.15
N LEU A 262 -11.02 9.15 -22.00
CA LEU A 262 -11.74 8.77 -20.78
C LEU A 262 -10.83 8.63 -19.57
N SER A 263 -9.54 8.31 -19.78
CA SER A 263 -8.54 8.35 -18.72
C SER A 263 -8.06 9.78 -18.43
N PHE A 264 -7.93 10.62 -19.46
CA PHE A 264 -7.41 11.98 -19.34
C PHE A 264 -8.37 12.94 -18.60
N ILE A 265 -9.65 12.99 -19.01
CA ILE A 265 -10.62 13.96 -18.49
C ILE A 265 -10.74 13.90 -16.95
N PRO A 266 -11.08 12.75 -16.33
CA PRO A 266 -11.15 12.65 -14.87
C PRO A 266 -9.78 12.84 -14.19
N ALA A 267 -8.68 12.36 -14.78
CA ALA A 267 -7.35 12.59 -14.22
C ALA A 267 -7.00 14.08 -14.16
N ALA A 268 -7.30 14.84 -15.22
CA ALA A 268 -7.06 16.27 -15.28
C ALA A 268 -7.87 17.03 -14.21
N ILE A 269 -9.13 16.66 -13.99
CA ILE A 269 -9.97 17.25 -12.93
C ILE A 269 -9.33 17.03 -11.55
N VAL A 270 -8.88 15.80 -11.27
CA VAL A 270 -8.22 15.49 -9.99
C VAL A 270 -6.90 16.26 -9.85
N VAL A 271 -6.09 16.36 -10.91
CA VAL A 271 -4.84 17.14 -10.89
C VAL A 271 -5.10 18.62 -10.61
N VAL A 272 -6.10 19.22 -11.25
CA VAL A 272 -6.50 20.61 -10.98
C VAL A 272 -6.94 20.77 -9.53
N ALA A 273 -7.75 19.85 -9.00
CA ALA A 273 -8.14 19.87 -7.59
C ALA A 273 -6.92 19.76 -6.65
N MET A 274 -5.94 18.91 -6.97
CA MET A 274 -4.71 18.77 -6.18
C MET A 274 -3.86 20.04 -6.18
N ILE A 275 -3.77 20.76 -7.31
CA ILE A 275 -3.04 22.03 -7.41
C ILE A 275 -3.56 23.06 -6.40
N PHE A 276 -4.87 23.16 -6.26
CA PHE A 276 -5.48 24.17 -5.37
C PHE A 276 -5.63 23.71 -3.92
N LEU A 277 -5.86 22.42 -3.69
CA LEU A 277 -6.32 21.92 -2.39
C LEU A 277 -5.26 21.13 -1.62
N ASN A 278 -4.21 20.63 -2.28
CA ASN A 278 -3.20 19.82 -1.62
C ASN A 278 -2.13 20.68 -0.93
N ARG A 279 -1.62 20.21 0.21
CA ARG A 279 -0.56 20.87 0.97
C ARG A 279 0.68 20.00 1.09
N GLU A 280 1.82 20.64 1.35
CA GLU A 280 3.06 19.93 1.61
C GLU A 280 2.97 19.15 2.93
N THR A 281 3.44 17.90 2.90
CA THR A 281 3.40 16.97 4.03
C THR A 281 4.79 16.55 4.50
N ASN A 282 5.84 16.85 3.73
CA ASN A 282 7.20 16.52 4.14
C ASN A 282 7.68 17.47 5.26
N HIS A 283 7.74 16.93 6.48
CA HIS A 283 8.16 17.65 7.69
C HIS A 283 9.58 18.25 7.56
N ARG A 284 10.52 17.57 6.87
CA ARG A 284 11.89 18.08 6.68
C ARG A 284 11.91 19.31 5.78
N VAL A 285 11.18 19.26 4.66
CA VAL A 285 11.11 20.36 3.69
C VAL A 285 10.41 21.57 4.30
N LEU A 286 9.38 21.36 5.14
CA LEU A 286 8.71 22.44 5.86
C LEU A 286 9.66 23.16 6.82
N ILE A 287 10.40 22.41 7.66
CA ILE A 287 11.38 23.02 8.58
C ILE A 287 12.56 23.63 7.84
N GLU A 288 13.02 23.06 6.74
CA GLU A 288 14.09 23.67 5.93
C GLU A 288 13.66 25.02 5.36
N ARG A 289 12.42 25.13 4.86
CA ARG A 289 11.84 26.39 4.39
C ARG A 289 11.71 27.40 5.53
N LYS A 290 11.25 26.97 6.71
CA LYS A 290 11.17 27.80 7.93
C LYS A 290 12.55 28.29 8.37
N THR A 291 13.55 27.41 8.37
CA THR A 291 14.94 27.73 8.73
C THR A 291 15.50 28.79 7.80
N LYS A 292 15.36 28.64 6.47
CA LYS A 292 15.82 29.65 5.49
C LYS A 292 15.09 30.99 5.62
N ARG A 293 13.82 30.98 6.04
CA ARG A 293 13.08 32.22 6.33
C ARG A 293 13.65 32.91 7.57
N LEU A 294 13.82 32.18 8.67
CA LEU A 294 14.36 32.71 9.93
C LEU A 294 15.82 33.16 9.81
N GLN A 295 16.66 32.46 9.05
CA GLN A 295 18.03 32.90 8.73
C GLN A 295 18.05 34.30 8.11
N LYS A 296 17.08 34.61 7.24
CA LYS A 296 16.95 35.92 6.60
C LYS A 296 16.35 36.97 7.55
N GLU A 297 15.30 36.61 8.27
CA GLU A 297 14.60 37.53 9.20
C GLU A 297 15.49 37.93 10.38
N LEU A 298 16.23 36.98 10.96
CA LEU A 298 17.10 37.21 12.11
C LEU A 298 18.55 37.57 11.71
N SER A 299 18.87 37.56 10.41
CA SER A 299 20.24 37.73 9.90
C SER A 299 21.28 36.80 10.55
N GLN A 300 20.83 35.61 10.98
CA GLN A 300 21.65 34.58 11.61
C GLN A 300 21.84 33.40 10.64
N PRO A 301 22.93 33.37 9.85
CA PRO A 301 23.17 32.29 8.88
C PRO A 301 23.50 30.94 9.55
N GLU A 302 23.81 30.95 10.85
CA GLU A 302 24.21 29.76 11.61
C GLU A 302 23.03 28.86 12.02
N LEU A 303 21.78 29.33 11.88
CA LEU A 303 20.60 28.54 12.23
C LEU A 303 20.53 27.26 11.38
N ARG A 304 20.30 26.11 12.02
CA ARG A 304 20.21 24.80 11.38
C ARG A 304 18.84 24.17 11.62
N SER A 305 18.36 23.39 10.66
CA SER A 305 17.16 22.58 10.83
C SER A 305 17.42 21.44 11.82
N CYS A 306 16.45 21.15 12.68
CA CYS A 306 16.51 20.02 13.61
C CYS A 306 16.62 18.64 12.94
N TYR A 307 16.34 18.57 11.63
CA TYR A 307 16.45 17.35 10.82
C TYR A 307 17.72 17.28 9.98
N THR A 308 18.59 18.29 10.05
CA THR A 308 19.88 18.28 9.35
C THR A 308 20.95 17.74 10.30
N ASP A 309 21.55 16.62 9.93
CA ASP A 309 22.66 16.03 10.68
C ASP A 309 23.90 16.96 10.59
N PRO A 310 24.50 17.38 11.73
CA PRO A 310 25.65 18.27 11.74
C PRO A 310 26.86 17.76 10.95
N ASP A 311 27.02 16.43 10.88
CA ASP A 311 28.18 15.77 10.27
C ASP A 311 27.91 15.29 8.83
N ALA A 312 26.70 15.50 8.32
CA ALA A 312 26.37 15.07 6.96
C ALA A 312 27.10 15.94 5.91
N PRO A 313 27.79 15.32 4.93
CA PRO A 313 28.47 16.07 3.89
C PRO A 313 27.46 16.88 3.06
N VAL A 314 27.83 18.11 2.71
CA VAL A 314 27.05 18.96 1.79
C VAL A 314 27.14 18.35 0.39
N LEU A 315 26.15 17.54 0.03
CA LEU A 315 26.13 16.85 -1.27
C LEU A 315 25.75 17.81 -2.40
N SER A 316 26.44 17.69 -3.53
CA SER A 316 26.09 18.40 -4.78
C SER A 316 24.73 17.92 -5.30
N LYS A 317 23.97 18.78 -6.01
CA LYS A 317 22.68 18.43 -6.62
C LYS A 317 22.76 17.16 -7.49
N ARG A 318 23.87 16.97 -8.20
CA ARG A 318 24.11 15.76 -9.00
C ARG A 318 24.28 14.53 -8.11
N GLN A 319 25.06 14.63 -7.04
CA GLN A 319 25.26 13.56 -6.06
C GLN A 319 23.94 13.21 -5.36
N ILE A 320 23.15 14.20 -4.96
CA ILE A 320 21.83 14.00 -4.37
C ILE A 320 20.91 13.21 -5.33
N LEU A 321 20.91 13.56 -6.62
CA LEU A 321 20.13 12.84 -7.63
C LEU A 321 20.66 11.41 -7.88
N THR A 322 21.98 11.22 -7.92
CA THR A 322 22.58 9.89 -8.11
C THR A 322 22.33 9.00 -6.89
N LEU A 323 22.49 9.53 -5.68
CA LEU A 323 22.17 8.82 -4.45
C LEU A 323 20.68 8.46 -4.42
N GLY A 324 19.82 9.40 -4.82
CA GLY A 324 18.39 9.18 -4.97
C GLY A 324 18.06 7.99 -5.87
N LEU A 325 18.68 7.91 -7.05
CA LEU A 325 18.47 6.79 -7.99
C LEU A 325 18.98 5.45 -7.46
N ILE A 326 20.11 5.47 -6.76
CA ILE A 326 20.76 4.26 -6.25
C ILE A 326 20.03 3.73 -5.01
N ARG A 327 19.44 4.60 -4.18
CA ARG A 327 18.78 4.23 -2.90
C ARG A 327 17.70 3.16 -3.05
N PRO A 328 16.67 3.31 -3.91
CA PRO A 328 15.65 2.27 -4.10
C PRO A 328 16.23 0.92 -4.52
N LEU A 329 17.22 0.93 -5.41
CA LEU A 329 17.90 -0.29 -5.89
C LEU A 329 18.76 -0.91 -4.80
N LYS A 330 19.48 -0.09 -4.02
CA LYS A 330 20.26 -0.53 -2.86
C LYS A 330 19.34 -1.15 -1.80
N MET A 331 18.21 -0.51 -1.49
CA MET A 331 17.20 -1.07 -0.59
C MET A 331 16.65 -2.41 -1.10
N LEU A 332 16.31 -2.49 -2.38
CA LEU A 332 15.79 -3.71 -2.98
C LEU A 332 16.79 -4.86 -2.96
N PHE A 333 18.04 -4.66 -3.36
CA PHE A 333 19.01 -5.74 -3.53
C PHE A 333 19.90 -6.00 -2.31
N ARG A 334 20.06 -5.03 -1.39
CA ARG A 334 20.86 -5.22 -0.16
C ARG A 334 20.03 -5.63 1.04
N SER A 335 18.71 -5.43 1.02
CA SER A 335 17.82 -5.90 2.09
C SER A 335 17.16 -7.22 1.69
N PRO A 336 17.53 -8.35 2.32
CA PRO A 336 16.88 -9.64 2.06
C PRO A 336 15.36 -9.58 2.31
N ASN A 337 14.92 -8.79 3.29
CA ASN A 337 13.50 -8.65 3.63
C ASN A 337 12.73 -7.96 2.49
N ILE A 338 13.24 -6.82 2.01
CA ILE A 338 12.59 -6.10 0.90
C ILE A 338 12.61 -6.97 -0.35
N PHE A 339 13.76 -7.55 -0.70
CA PHE A 339 13.89 -8.41 -1.87
C PHE A 339 12.87 -9.56 -1.88
N GLY A 340 12.80 -10.32 -0.78
CA GLY A 340 11.89 -11.47 -0.67
C GLY A 340 10.42 -11.06 -0.79
N LEU A 341 9.98 -10.05 -0.03
CA LEU A 341 8.59 -9.57 -0.09
C LEU A 341 8.26 -8.96 -1.45
N SER A 342 9.19 -8.23 -2.05
CA SER A 342 9.06 -7.68 -3.40
C SER A 342 8.96 -8.77 -4.46
N LEU A 343 9.74 -9.85 -4.34
CA LEU A 343 9.69 -10.99 -5.27
C LEU A 343 8.32 -11.69 -5.22
N TYR A 344 7.80 -11.94 -4.02
CA TYR A 344 6.48 -12.52 -3.83
C TYR A 344 5.39 -11.69 -4.53
N ILE A 345 5.37 -10.38 -4.27
CA ILE A 345 4.39 -9.48 -4.87
C ILE A 345 4.61 -9.32 -6.37
N ALA A 346 5.85 -9.29 -6.84
CA ALA A 346 6.15 -9.18 -8.26
C ALA A 346 5.59 -10.35 -9.05
N PHE A 347 5.73 -11.57 -8.52
CA PHE A 347 5.10 -12.76 -9.11
C PHE A 347 3.58 -12.66 -9.09
N ALA A 348 2.97 -12.36 -7.94
CA ALA A 348 1.51 -12.24 -7.81
C ALA A 348 0.92 -11.16 -8.74
N TYR A 349 1.57 -10.00 -8.81
CA TYR A 349 1.13 -8.89 -9.66
C TYR A 349 1.37 -9.18 -11.15
N GLY A 350 2.44 -9.90 -11.50
CA GLY A 350 2.61 -10.40 -12.86
C GLY A 350 1.49 -11.35 -13.26
N CYS A 351 1.08 -12.25 -12.36
CA CYS A 351 -0.04 -13.15 -12.59
C CYS A 351 -1.36 -12.39 -12.75
N LEU A 352 -1.56 -11.26 -12.07
CA LEU A 352 -2.74 -10.41 -12.24
C LEU A 352 -2.83 -9.87 -13.68
N TYR A 353 -1.72 -9.33 -14.21
CA TYR A 353 -1.71 -8.81 -15.59
C TYR A 353 -1.79 -9.93 -16.63
N LEU A 354 -1.21 -11.09 -16.35
CA LEU A 354 -1.40 -12.27 -17.18
C LEU A 354 -2.88 -12.69 -17.21
N LEU A 355 -3.57 -12.66 -16.06
CA LEU A 355 -5.00 -12.94 -15.95
C LEU A 355 -5.82 -11.92 -16.76
N TYR A 356 -5.46 -10.64 -16.75
CA TYR A 356 -6.10 -9.62 -17.60
C TYR A 356 -5.99 -9.91 -19.10
N ASN A 357 -4.93 -10.56 -19.56
CA ASN A 357 -4.81 -10.97 -20.97
C ASN A 357 -5.51 -12.31 -21.26
N THR A 358 -5.57 -13.19 -20.25
CA THR A 358 -6.09 -14.56 -20.41
C THR A 358 -7.63 -14.62 -20.33
N ILE A 359 -8.27 -13.70 -19.60
CA ILE A 359 -9.74 -13.66 -19.49
C ILE A 359 -10.42 -13.44 -20.85
N PRO A 360 -10.07 -12.41 -21.66
CA PRO A 360 -10.67 -12.19 -22.97
C PRO A 360 -10.50 -13.41 -23.88
N THR A 361 -9.27 -13.91 -23.98
CA THR A 361 -8.94 -15.06 -24.84
C THR A 361 -9.67 -16.34 -24.45
N THR A 362 -9.87 -16.58 -23.14
CA THR A 362 -10.58 -17.78 -22.64
C THR A 362 -12.09 -17.68 -22.87
N PHE A 363 -12.71 -16.55 -22.52
CA PHE A 363 -14.17 -16.40 -22.57
C PHE A 363 -14.71 -16.11 -23.97
N GLU A 364 -13.96 -15.39 -24.81
CA GLU A 364 -14.32 -15.22 -26.22
C GLU A 364 -14.07 -16.53 -26.99
N GLY A 365 -12.92 -17.19 -26.76
CA GLY A 365 -12.54 -18.40 -27.47
C GLY A 365 -13.35 -19.65 -27.08
N SER A 366 -13.43 -19.96 -25.79
CA SER A 366 -14.07 -21.21 -25.30
C SER A 366 -15.57 -21.08 -25.08
N TYR A 367 -16.05 -19.87 -24.76
CA TYR A 367 -17.46 -19.64 -24.40
C TYR A 367 -18.23 -18.79 -25.44
N GLY A 368 -17.54 -18.22 -26.44
CA GLY A 368 -18.18 -17.44 -27.51
C GLY A 368 -18.79 -16.12 -27.04
N TRP A 369 -18.29 -15.55 -25.94
CA TRP A 369 -18.82 -14.29 -25.38
C TRP A 369 -18.35 -13.09 -26.18
N THR A 370 -19.11 -12.00 -26.15
CA THR A 370 -18.69 -10.71 -26.71
C THR A 370 -17.73 -9.99 -25.75
N LEU A 371 -16.88 -9.11 -26.29
CA LEU A 371 -15.87 -8.36 -25.53
C LEU A 371 -16.46 -7.62 -24.31
N GLY A 372 -17.60 -6.94 -24.49
CA GLY A 372 -18.28 -6.24 -23.40
C GLY A 372 -18.73 -7.16 -22.26
N ILE A 373 -19.31 -8.33 -22.57
CA ILE A 373 -19.77 -9.30 -21.56
C ILE A 373 -18.57 -9.96 -20.85
N THR A 374 -17.52 -10.28 -21.60
CA THR A 374 -16.27 -10.81 -21.03
C THR A 374 -15.63 -9.83 -20.03
N GLY A 375 -15.77 -8.53 -20.27
CA GLY A 375 -15.38 -7.50 -19.30
C GLY A 375 -16.01 -7.68 -17.91
N LEU A 376 -17.25 -8.17 -17.81
CA LEU A 376 -17.94 -8.36 -16.52
C LEU A 376 -17.23 -9.38 -15.61
N VAL A 377 -16.44 -10.30 -16.17
CA VAL A 377 -15.67 -11.29 -15.39
C VAL A 377 -14.71 -10.59 -14.42
N TYR A 378 -14.14 -9.43 -14.78
CA TYR A 378 -13.25 -8.66 -13.92
C TYR A 378 -13.92 -8.16 -12.64
N LEU A 379 -15.24 -7.98 -12.61
CA LEU A 379 -15.95 -7.59 -11.38
C LEU A 379 -15.77 -8.62 -10.26
N THR A 380 -15.48 -9.88 -10.60
CA THR A 380 -15.19 -10.92 -9.61
C THR A 380 -13.92 -10.63 -8.83
N LEU A 381 -12.91 -10.03 -9.47
CA LEU A 381 -11.71 -9.54 -8.78
C LEU A 381 -12.07 -8.43 -7.81
N LEU A 382 -12.99 -7.51 -8.16
CA LEU A 382 -13.45 -6.46 -7.24
C LEU A 382 -14.13 -7.02 -6.00
N VAL A 383 -14.96 -8.06 -6.16
CA VAL A 383 -15.58 -8.73 -5.02
C VAL A 383 -14.50 -9.34 -4.12
N GLY A 384 -13.51 -10.02 -4.70
CA GLY A 384 -12.36 -10.55 -3.97
C GLY A 384 -11.56 -9.45 -3.25
N TYR A 385 -11.28 -8.34 -3.92
CA TYR A 385 -10.61 -7.18 -3.33
C TYR A 385 -11.39 -6.59 -2.18
N GLY A 386 -12.72 -6.45 -2.30
CA GLY A 386 -13.58 -5.95 -1.22
C GLY A 386 -13.49 -6.82 0.03
N ILE A 387 -13.54 -8.14 -0.15
CA ILE A 387 -13.38 -9.11 0.94
C ILE A 387 -11.98 -9.02 1.56
N GLY A 388 -10.92 -8.95 0.73
CA GLY A 388 -9.54 -8.81 1.19
C GLY A 388 -9.30 -7.51 1.97
N LEU A 389 -9.80 -6.37 1.46
CA LEU A 389 -9.71 -5.06 2.09
C LEU A 389 -10.45 -5.02 3.42
N LEU A 390 -11.67 -5.55 3.46
CA LEU A 390 -12.46 -5.60 4.70
C LEU A 390 -11.77 -6.48 5.74
N SER A 391 -11.26 -7.64 5.33
CA SER A 391 -10.53 -8.55 6.20
C SER A 391 -9.28 -7.87 6.76
N PHE A 392 -8.47 -7.22 5.92
CA PHE A 392 -7.28 -6.50 6.35
C PHE A 392 -7.60 -5.33 7.29
N ALA A 393 -8.62 -4.53 6.97
CA ALA A 393 -9.03 -3.39 7.79
C ALA A 393 -9.50 -3.79 9.20
N LEU A 394 -10.15 -4.95 9.32
CA LEU A 394 -10.65 -5.47 10.59
C LEU A 394 -9.55 -6.18 11.39
N LEU A 395 -8.70 -6.95 10.72
CA LEU A 395 -7.69 -7.79 11.36
C LEU A 395 -6.44 -6.99 11.72
N SER A 396 -5.88 -6.20 10.78
CA SER A 396 -4.52 -5.65 10.89
C SER A 396 -4.29 -4.79 12.11
N ASP A 397 -5.16 -3.80 12.35
CA ASP A 397 -5.02 -2.94 13.53
C ASP A 397 -5.15 -3.76 14.83
N SER A 398 -6.03 -4.75 14.86
CA SER A 398 -6.25 -5.58 16.04
C SER A 398 -5.06 -6.50 16.32
N THR A 399 -4.50 -7.10 15.26
CA THR A 399 -3.32 -7.98 15.30
C THR A 399 -2.13 -7.19 15.83
N VAL A 400 -1.86 -6.00 15.28
CA VAL A 400 -0.75 -5.15 15.71
C VAL A 400 -0.89 -4.69 17.16
N ILE A 401 -2.09 -4.24 17.57
CA ILE A 401 -2.31 -3.81 18.96
C ILE A 401 -2.10 -4.99 19.92
N ARG A 402 -2.63 -6.17 19.59
CA ARG A 402 -2.49 -7.37 20.41
C ARG A 402 -1.03 -7.80 20.52
N MET A 403 -0.27 -7.77 19.43
CA MET A 403 1.12 -8.21 19.40
C MET A 403 2.05 -7.20 20.07
N THR A 404 1.80 -5.90 19.89
CA THR A 404 2.52 -4.84 20.62
C THR A 404 2.31 -5.00 22.12
N ALA A 405 1.06 -5.26 22.56
CA ALA A 405 0.77 -5.50 23.97
C ALA A 405 1.42 -6.79 24.52
N ALA A 406 1.60 -7.81 23.67
CA ALA A 406 2.30 -9.04 24.03
C ALA A 406 3.84 -8.89 24.00
N ASN A 407 4.36 -7.80 23.43
CA ASN A 407 5.79 -7.49 23.31
C ASN A 407 6.18 -6.31 24.21
N ASP A 408 5.65 -6.29 25.44
CA ASP A 408 5.95 -5.25 26.44
C ASP A 408 5.71 -3.80 25.96
N GLY A 409 4.78 -3.60 25.02
CA GLY A 409 4.49 -2.29 24.44
C GLY A 409 5.45 -1.86 23.33
N VAL A 410 6.44 -2.68 22.96
CA VAL A 410 7.40 -2.38 21.89
C VAL A 410 6.84 -2.79 20.54
N TYR A 411 6.62 -1.81 19.67
CA TYR A 411 6.17 -2.04 18.30
C TYR A 411 7.32 -2.52 17.40
N GLU A 412 7.08 -3.60 16.64
CA GLU A 412 7.98 -4.06 15.58
C GLU A 412 7.25 -4.10 14.23
N PRO A 413 7.85 -3.58 13.14
CA PRO A 413 7.23 -3.61 11.80
C PRO A 413 6.78 -5.01 11.36
N GLU A 414 7.51 -6.06 11.75
CA GLU A 414 7.23 -7.46 11.43
C GLU A 414 5.85 -7.92 11.92
N MET A 415 5.28 -7.27 12.94
CA MET A 415 3.95 -7.56 13.47
C MET A 415 2.82 -7.31 12.45
N ARG A 416 3.12 -6.69 11.30
CA ARG A 416 2.18 -6.51 10.18
C ARG A 416 2.07 -7.76 9.29
N LEU A 417 3.10 -8.61 9.25
CA LEU A 417 3.20 -9.73 8.32
C LEU A 417 2.38 -11.00 8.65
N PRO A 418 1.91 -11.28 9.88
CA PRO A 418 1.12 -12.48 10.16
C PRO A 418 -0.13 -12.62 9.30
N ASP A 419 -0.85 -11.52 9.05
CA ASP A 419 -2.06 -11.53 8.24
C ASP A 419 -1.77 -11.98 6.80
N CYS A 420 -0.58 -11.64 6.28
CA CYS A 420 -0.12 -12.00 4.95
C CYS A 420 -0.06 -13.52 4.73
N ILE A 421 0.21 -14.31 5.77
CA ILE A 421 0.36 -15.78 5.67
C ILE A 421 -0.98 -16.42 5.27
N TRP A 422 -2.09 -15.97 5.86
CA TRP A 422 -3.42 -16.48 5.55
C TRP A 422 -3.83 -16.16 4.11
N PHE A 423 -3.57 -14.93 3.66
CA PHE A 423 -3.85 -14.52 2.28
C PHE A 423 -2.96 -15.23 1.26
N ALA A 424 -1.70 -15.52 1.62
CA ALA A 424 -0.79 -16.27 0.79
C ALA A 424 -1.25 -17.71 0.53
N LEU A 425 -1.95 -18.35 1.49
CA LEU A 425 -2.52 -19.69 1.31
C LEU A 425 -3.75 -19.69 0.39
N ILE A 426 -4.48 -18.58 0.32
CA ILE A 426 -5.69 -18.45 -0.52
C ILE A 426 -5.29 -18.26 -2.00
N LEU A 427 -4.23 -17.51 -2.27
CA LEU A 427 -3.83 -17.11 -3.63
C LEU A 427 -3.66 -18.29 -4.62
N PRO A 428 -3.00 -19.42 -4.26
CA PRO A 428 -2.83 -20.55 -5.17
C PRO A 428 -4.13 -21.22 -5.61
N THR A 429 -5.19 -21.15 -4.81
CA THR A 429 -6.46 -21.84 -5.08
C THR A 429 -7.05 -21.43 -6.42
N THR A 430 -6.88 -20.16 -6.80
CA THR A 430 -7.29 -19.63 -8.10
C THR A 430 -6.63 -20.37 -9.24
N PHE A 431 -5.30 -20.55 -9.21
CA PHE A 431 -4.58 -21.12 -10.33
C PHE A 431 -5.04 -22.54 -10.65
N PHE A 432 -5.31 -23.34 -9.62
CA PHE A 432 -5.84 -24.70 -9.82
C PHE A 432 -7.32 -24.67 -10.21
N TRP A 433 -8.16 -23.87 -9.55
CA TRP A 433 -9.59 -23.84 -9.81
C TRP A 433 -9.90 -23.23 -11.18
N TYR A 434 -9.49 -21.98 -11.43
CA TYR A 434 -9.68 -21.30 -12.70
C TYR A 434 -9.00 -22.05 -13.84
N GLY A 435 -7.74 -22.50 -13.65
CA GLY A 435 -6.98 -23.20 -14.68
C GLY A 435 -7.68 -24.42 -15.24
N TRP A 436 -8.09 -25.36 -14.37
CA TRP A 436 -8.72 -26.60 -14.81
C TRP A 436 -10.18 -26.45 -15.23
N SER A 437 -10.92 -25.52 -14.61
CA SER A 437 -12.29 -25.24 -15.03
C SER A 437 -12.33 -24.60 -16.42
N ALA A 438 -11.43 -23.66 -16.72
CA ALA A 438 -11.28 -23.08 -18.05
C ALA A 438 -10.83 -24.12 -19.08
N ASP A 439 -9.86 -24.97 -18.75
CA ASP A 439 -9.34 -26.02 -19.64
C ASP A 439 -10.41 -27.04 -20.05
N LYS A 440 -11.30 -27.41 -19.13
CA LYS A 440 -12.40 -28.35 -19.37
C LYS A 440 -13.65 -27.70 -19.95
N ALA A 441 -13.64 -26.38 -20.20
CA ALA A 441 -14.79 -25.62 -20.68
C ALA A 441 -16.08 -25.94 -19.90
N VAL A 442 -15.98 -26.08 -18.57
CA VAL A 442 -17.16 -26.34 -17.71
C VAL A 442 -18.08 -25.11 -17.69
N HIS A 443 -19.27 -25.21 -17.09
CA HIS A 443 -20.21 -24.08 -17.02
C HIS A 443 -19.49 -22.78 -16.57
N TRP A 444 -19.66 -21.70 -17.34
CA TRP A 444 -18.92 -20.44 -17.25
C TRP A 444 -18.84 -19.83 -15.83
N ILE A 445 -19.82 -20.11 -14.96
CA ILE A 445 -19.82 -19.62 -13.58
C ILE A 445 -18.66 -20.17 -12.74
N VAL A 446 -18.20 -21.40 -13.02
CA VAL A 446 -17.17 -22.08 -12.24
C VAL A 446 -15.81 -21.40 -12.39
N PRO A 447 -15.28 -21.11 -13.61
CA PRO A 447 -14.04 -20.35 -13.73
C PRO A 447 -14.17 -18.92 -13.20
N ILE A 448 -15.35 -18.29 -13.29
CA ILE A 448 -15.59 -16.96 -12.71
C ILE A 448 -15.41 -17.00 -11.18
N ILE A 449 -16.07 -17.92 -10.48
CA ILE A 449 -15.91 -18.08 -9.03
C ILE A 449 -14.46 -18.41 -8.67
N GLY A 450 -13.79 -19.23 -9.50
CA GLY A 450 -12.37 -19.57 -9.34
C GLY A 450 -11.42 -18.37 -9.38
N ILE A 451 -11.83 -17.21 -9.91
CA ILE A 451 -11.04 -15.97 -9.93
C ILE A 451 -11.10 -15.22 -8.59
N ALA A 452 -12.19 -15.34 -7.83
CA ALA A 452 -12.41 -14.56 -6.60
C ALA A 452 -11.31 -14.72 -5.52
N PRO A 453 -10.77 -15.93 -5.24
CA PRO A 453 -9.70 -16.10 -4.27
C PRO A 453 -8.43 -15.32 -4.62
N PHE A 454 -8.19 -15.06 -5.91
CA PHE A 454 -7.02 -14.29 -6.35
C PHE A 454 -7.10 -12.86 -5.85
N GLY A 455 -8.29 -12.25 -5.97
CA GLY A 455 -8.53 -10.89 -5.49
C GLY A 455 -8.31 -10.79 -3.98
N ILE A 456 -8.83 -11.75 -3.21
CA ILE A 456 -8.65 -11.82 -1.76
C ILE A 456 -7.15 -11.93 -1.42
N GLY A 457 -6.46 -12.87 -2.06
CA GLY A 457 -5.05 -13.16 -1.81
C GLY A 457 -4.13 -11.99 -2.16
N ILE A 458 -4.26 -11.42 -3.36
CA ILE A 458 -3.31 -10.39 -3.82
C ILE A 458 -3.38 -9.11 -2.98
N VAL A 459 -4.57 -8.64 -2.62
CA VAL A 459 -4.73 -7.46 -1.76
C VAL A 459 -4.24 -7.75 -0.35
N GLY A 460 -4.64 -8.91 0.18
CA GLY A 460 -4.27 -9.31 1.53
C GLY A 460 -2.77 -9.57 1.71
N VAL A 461 -2.01 -9.77 0.63
CA VAL A 461 -0.55 -9.80 0.67
C VAL A 461 0.06 -8.43 0.35
N LEU A 462 -0.51 -7.68 -0.59
CA LEU A 462 0.00 -6.37 -1.02
C LEU A 462 0.01 -5.35 0.13
N LEU A 463 -1.10 -5.23 0.86
CA LEU A 463 -1.26 -4.20 1.90
C LEU A 463 -0.31 -4.40 3.09
N PRO A 464 -0.24 -5.58 3.73
CA PRO A 464 0.67 -5.77 4.85
C PRO A 464 2.13 -5.53 4.47
N ILE A 465 2.55 -6.00 3.28
CA ILE A 465 3.93 -5.80 2.79
C ILE A 465 4.21 -4.32 2.59
N GLN A 466 3.27 -3.60 1.98
CA GLN A 466 3.44 -2.18 1.72
C GLN A 466 3.50 -1.36 3.01
N THR A 467 2.63 -1.65 3.99
CA THR A 467 2.68 -1.03 5.32
C THR A 467 3.97 -1.40 6.07
N TYR A 468 4.42 -2.65 5.98
CA TYR A 468 5.69 -3.09 6.57
C TYR A 468 6.87 -2.25 6.02
N ILE A 469 6.95 -2.00 4.71
CA ILE A 469 8.04 -1.19 4.13
C ILE A 469 8.01 0.24 4.68
N VAL A 470 6.83 0.85 4.78
CA VAL A 470 6.65 2.21 5.32
C VAL A 470 7.05 2.27 6.80
N ASP A 471 6.70 1.25 7.58
CA ASP A 471 6.98 1.21 9.01
C ASP A 471 8.44 0.81 9.32
N ALA A 472 9.05 -0.05 8.50
CA ALA A 472 10.43 -0.48 8.66
C ALA A 472 11.44 0.61 8.25
N TYR A 473 11.07 1.50 7.33
CA TYR A 473 11.92 2.58 6.83
C TYR A 473 11.20 3.94 6.78
N PRO A 474 10.74 4.52 7.91
CA PRO A 474 9.89 5.71 7.88
C PRO A 474 10.51 6.93 7.17
N GLN A 475 11.82 7.13 7.34
CA GLN A 475 12.54 8.26 6.72
C GLN A 475 12.69 8.11 5.20
N TYR A 476 12.78 6.88 4.70
CA TYR A 476 13.00 6.55 3.29
C TYR A 476 11.85 5.71 2.74
N ALA A 477 10.64 5.91 3.27
CA ALA A 477 9.47 5.08 2.96
C ALA A 477 9.14 5.14 1.47
N ALA A 478 9.21 6.34 0.87
CA ALA A 478 8.97 6.50 -0.56
C ALA A 478 10.03 5.73 -1.38
N SER A 479 11.31 5.84 -1.01
CA SER A 479 12.41 5.14 -1.69
C SER A 479 12.32 3.61 -1.56
N GLY A 480 11.91 3.09 -0.40
CA GLY A 480 11.63 1.66 -0.21
C GLY A 480 10.46 1.17 -1.06
N LEU A 481 9.38 1.96 -1.13
CA LEU A 481 8.24 1.69 -2.00
C LEU A 481 8.60 1.76 -3.48
N ALA A 482 9.54 2.64 -3.87
CA ALA A 482 10.06 2.70 -5.23
C ALA A 482 10.82 1.42 -5.60
N GLY A 483 11.71 0.92 -4.74
CA GLY A 483 12.42 -0.34 -4.98
C GLY A 483 11.45 -1.51 -5.12
N PHE A 484 10.45 -1.56 -4.24
CA PHE A 484 9.36 -2.52 -4.32
C PHE A 484 8.56 -2.43 -5.64
N ALA A 485 8.24 -1.21 -6.09
CA ALA A 485 7.50 -0.98 -7.33
C ALA A 485 8.31 -1.41 -8.56
N VAL A 486 9.64 -1.20 -8.57
CA VAL A 486 10.52 -1.59 -9.68
C VAL A 486 10.37 -3.07 -10.00
N LEU A 487 10.66 -3.94 -9.04
CA LEU A 487 10.61 -5.39 -9.27
C LEU A 487 9.19 -5.84 -9.66
N ARG A 488 8.18 -5.31 -8.95
CA ARG A 488 6.77 -5.64 -9.20
C ARG A 488 6.34 -5.30 -10.62
N ASN A 489 6.61 -4.07 -11.05
CA ASN A 489 6.15 -3.58 -12.35
C ASN A 489 6.99 -4.15 -13.50
N THR A 490 8.28 -4.47 -13.28
CA THR A 490 9.10 -5.18 -14.26
C THR A 490 8.55 -6.58 -14.53
N ILE A 491 8.30 -7.39 -13.50
CA ILE A 491 7.73 -8.73 -13.70
C ILE A 491 6.33 -8.64 -14.33
N ALA A 492 5.51 -7.66 -13.93
CA ALA A 492 4.20 -7.47 -14.54
C ALA A 492 4.22 -6.98 -15.99
N ALA A 493 5.29 -6.30 -16.43
CA ALA A 493 5.47 -5.93 -17.83
C ALA A 493 5.82 -7.16 -18.70
N PHE A 494 6.65 -8.07 -18.20
CA PHE A 494 7.21 -9.17 -18.98
C PHE A 494 6.45 -10.49 -18.86
N LEU A 495 5.83 -10.79 -17.72
CA LEU A 495 5.13 -12.07 -17.53
C LEU A 495 3.94 -12.26 -18.51
N PRO A 496 3.11 -11.24 -18.81
CA PRO A 496 2.04 -11.38 -19.79
C PRO A 496 2.53 -11.70 -21.21
N LEU A 497 3.74 -11.25 -21.57
CA LEU A 497 4.35 -11.54 -22.88
C LEU A 497 4.74 -13.02 -23.01
N ALA A 498 5.01 -13.71 -21.90
CA ALA A 498 5.27 -15.15 -21.89
C ALA A 498 3.99 -16.01 -21.89
N GLY A 499 2.82 -15.39 -21.63
CA GLY A 499 1.52 -16.06 -21.53
C GLY A 499 1.14 -16.86 -22.77
N PRO A 500 1.13 -16.26 -23.98
CA PRO A 500 0.77 -16.98 -25.20
C PRO A 500 1.61 -18.24 -25.45
N GLN A 501 2.94 -18.18 -25.31
CA GLN A 501 3.80 -19.36 -25.46
C GLN A 501 3.56 -20.40 -24.36
N LEU A 502 3.35 -19.95 -23.11
CA LEU A 502 3.05 -20.83 -21.97
C LEU A 502 1.79 -21.66 -22.24
N TYR A 503 0.68 -21.00 -22.58
CA TYR A 503 -0.59 -21.67 -22.83
C TYR A 503 -0.62 -22.48 -24.13
N LYS A 504 0.13 -22.06 -25.16
CA LYS A 504 0.28 -22.86 -26.39
C LYS A 504 1.01 -24.18 -26.13
N SER A 505 1.96 -24.19 -25.19
CA SER A 505 2.79 -25.37 -24.90
C SER A 505 2.17 -26.31 -23.89
N LEU A 506 1.53 -25.78 -22.84
CA LEU A 506 1.00 -26.55 -21.71
C LEU A 506 -0.53 -26.62 -21.65
N GLY A 507 -1.24 -25.82 -22.45
CA GLY A 507 -2.67 -25.60 -22.27
C GLY A 507 -2.99 -24.70 -21.07
N VAL A 508 -4.26 -24.35 -20.91
CA VAL A 508 -4.73 -23.44 -19.86
C VAL A 508 -4.65 -24.10 -18.48
N GLY A 509 -4.95 -25.40 -18.38
CA GLY A 509 -4.93 -26.15 -17.13
C GLY A 509 -3.53 -26.27 -16.52
N TRP A 510 -2.59 -26.87 -17.24
CA TRP A 510 -1.22 -27.04 -16.75
C TRP A 510 -0.44 -25.73 -16.73
N GLY A 511 -0.70 -24.81 -17.66
CA GLY A 511 -0.10 -23.46 -17.65
C GLY A 511 -0.41 -22.72 -16.34
N ASN A 512 -1.67 -22.72 -15.90
CA ASN A 512 -2.03 -22.16 -14.60
C ASN A 512 -1.52 -23.00 -13.42
N SER A 513 -1.53 -24.33 -13.52
CA SER A 513 -1.00 -25.19 -12.45
C SER A 513 0.48 -24.93 -12.16
N LEU A 514 1.30 -24.66 -13.18
CA LEU A 514 2.70 -24.23 -13.03
C LEU A 514 2.80 -22.94 -12.20
N LEU A 515 1.97 -21.94 -12.51
CA LEU A 515 1.90 -20.70 -11.73
C LEU A 515 1.44 -20.95 -10.29
N GLY A 516 0.50 -21.88 -10.09
CA GLY A 516 0.05 -22.34 -8.78
C GLY A 516 1.15 -22.96 -7.93
N PHE A 517 1.99 -23.81 -8.52
CA PHE A 517 3.15 -24.38 -7.82
C PHE A 517 4.19 -23.33 -7.45
N ILE A 518 4.47 -22.38 -8.36
CA ILE A 518 5.37 -21.26 -8.04
C ILE A 518 4.79 -20.41 -6.89
N ALA A 519 3.48 -20.14 -6.91
CA ALA A 519 2.81 -19.42 -5.84
C ALA A 519 3.00 -20.12 -4.48
N ILE A 520 2.83 -21.46 -4.43
CA ILE A 520 3.05 -22.26 -3.22
C ILE A 520 4.49 -22.17 -2.72
N VAL A 521 5.47 -22.25 -3.62
CA VAL A 521 6.90 -22.14 -3.27
C VAL A 521 7.24 -20.78 -2.65
N LEU A 522 6.50 -19.73 -2.98
CA LEU A 522 6.72 -18.39 -2.44
C LEU A 522 6.04 -18.15 -1.08
N ILE A 523 5.07 -18.96 -0.65
CA ILE A 523 4.36 -18.83 0.64
C ILE A 523 5.29 -18.79 1.88
N PRO A 524 6.39 -19.57 1.94
CA PRO A 524 7.30 -19.51 3.08
C PRO A 524 8.00 -18.15 3.27
N ILE A 525 8.06 -17.29 2.25
CA ILE A 525 8.80 -16.02 2.33
C ILE A 525 8.24 -15.09 3.42
N PRO A 526 6.93 -14.73 3.43
CA PRO A 526 6.34 -13.98 4.54
C PRO A 526 6.54 -14.62 5.91
N VAL A 527 6.49 -15.95 6.01
CA VAL A 527 6.67 -16.70 7.26
C VAL A 527 8.09 -16.54 7.80
N LEU A 528 9.08 -16.68 6.92
CA LEU A 528 10.50 -16.53 7.27
C LEU A 528 10.82 -15.10 7.70
N ILE A 529 10.26 -14.10 7.02
CA ILE A 529 10.48 -12.69 7.35
C ILE A 529 9.72 -12.29 8.62
N TYR A 530 8.55 -12.85 8.87
CA TYR A 530 7.87 -12.68 10.16
C TYR A 530 8.73 -13.21 11.33
N LYS A 531 9.33 -14.40 11.19
CA LYS A 531 10.11 -15.02 12.27
C LYS A 531 11.52 -14.45 12.44
N TYR A 532 12.20 -14.11 11.35
CA TYR A 532 13.62 -13.72 11.34
C TYR A 532 13.87 -12.29 10.83
N GLY A 533 12.81 -11.52 10.56
CA GLY A 533 12.88 -10.18 9.97
C GLY A 533 13.74 -9.21 10.77
N LYS A 534 13.54 -9.18 12.10
CA LYS A 534 14.31 -8.33 13.03
C LYS A 534 15.81 -8.65 12.97
N TRP A 535 16.16 -9.92 13.02
CA TRP A 535 17.55 -10.37 12.90
C TRP A 535 18.16 -10.00 11.56
N MET A 536 17.42 -10.16 10.45
CA MET A 536 17.90 -9.79 9.12
C MET A 536 18.13 -8.28 8.99
N ARG A 537 17.25 -7.43 9.56
CA ARG A 537 17.43 -5.97 9.57
C ARG A 537 18.63 -5.53 10.39
N GLN A 538 18.88 -6.18 11.53
CA GLN A 538 20.00 -5.85 12.40
C GLN A 538 21.34 -6.34 11.84
N ARG A 539 21.36 -7.51 11.18
CA ARG A 539 22.58 -8.09 10.61
C ARG A 539 23.00 -7.47 9.27
N PHE A 540 22.03 -7.01 8.47
CA PHE A 540 22.27 -6.36 7.19
C PHE A 540 21.75 -4.92 7.21
N PRO A 541 22.36 -4.02 8.02
CA PRO A 541 22.00 -2.62 8.02
C PRO A 541 22.31 -2.00 6.66
N ILE A 542 21.42 -1.16 6.17
CA ILE A 542 21.56 -0.50 4.87
C ILE A 542 22.09 0.91 5.12
N GLU A 543 23.31 1.18 4.66
CA GLU A 543 23.81 2.56 4.55
C GLU A 543 23.13 3.23 3.34
N LEU A 544 22.36 4.29 3.52
CA LEU A 544 21.49 4.89 2.47
C LEU A 544 21.92 6.28 1.99
#